data_AF-A0A6M2CCX2-F1
#
_entry.id   AF-A0A6M2CCX2-F1
#
_cell.length_a   1.000
_cell.length_b   1.000
_cell.length_c   1.000
_cell.angle_alpha   90.00
_cell.angle_beta   90.00
_cell.angle_gamma   90.00
#
_symmetry.space_group_name_H-M   'P 1'
#
loop_
_entity.id
_entity.type
_entity.pdbx_description
1 polymer ?
#
loop_
_entity_poly.entity_id
_entity_poly.type
_entity_poly.pdbx_seq_one_letter_code
_entity_poly.pdbx_strand_id
1 'polypeptide(L)'
;MNKINSTETLAQMISLLEHKKAVELQALRQQYNVVYESVKPLNIVKSALDNVISSPDLKHNILNTVVGLASGFISKKLLVGSTKNPLKTILGTVLQFAVTNFVAKRSDI
;
A
#
# COMPACT_ATOMS: atom_id res chain seq x y z
N MET A 1 37.45 62.73 -25.52
CA MET A 1 37.18 62.06 -24.23
C MET A 1 35.75 61.57 -24.23
N ASN A 2 35.55 60.26 -24.45
CA ASN A 2 34.22 59.64 -24.36
C ASN A 2 33.74 59.75 -22.91
N LYS A 3 32.66 60.52 -22.68
CA LYS A 3 31.96 60.51 -21.40
C LYS A 3 31.45 59.08 -21.20
N ILE A 4 32.15 58.32 -20.37
CA ILE A 4 31.66 57.03 -19.90
C ILE A 4 30.28 57.33 -19.30
N ASN A 5 29.24 56.79 -19.93
CA ASN A 5 27.86 57.12 -19.67
C ASN A 5 27.40 56.33 -18.44
N SER A 6 27.99 56.64 -17.27
CA SER A 6 27.82 55.88 -16.02
C SER A 6 26.34 55.68 -15.66
N THR A 7 25.46 56.60 -16.05
CA THR A 7 24.01 56.49 -15.91
C THR A 7 23.41 55.38 -16.77
N GLU A 8 23.87 55.22 -18.01
CA GLU A 8 23.44 54.17 -18.93
C GLU A 8 23.93 52.80 -18.46
N THR A 9 25.19 52.71 -18.00
CA THR A 9 25.73 51.50 -17.37
C THR A 9 24.95 51.12 -16.12
N LEU A 10 24.60 52.09 -15.27
CA LEU A 10 23.79 51.84 -14.07
C LEU A 10 22.39 51.32 -14.43
N ALA A 11 21.73 51.92 -15.42
CA ALA A 11 20.41 51.47 -15.87
C ALA A 11 20.44 50.05 -16.44
N GLN A 12 21.46 49.72 -17.23
CA GLN A 12 21.67 48.36 -17.75
C GLN A 12 21.90 47.37 -16.61
N MET A 13 22.66 47.75 -15.58
CA MET A 13 22.91 46.89 -14.42
C MET A 13 21.65 46.67 -13.58
N ILE A 14 20.84 47.71 -13.38
CA ILE A 14 19.54 47.59 -12.70
C ILE A 14 18.65 46.61 -13.46
N SER A 15 18.52 46.77 -14.78
CA SER A 15 17.71 45.88 -15.62
C SER A 15 18.20 44.42 -15.56
N LEU A 16 19.52 44.22 -15.58
CA LEU A 16 20.12 42.89 -15.44
C LEU A 16 19.83 42.27 -14.06
N LEU A 17 19.93 43.05 -12.99
CA LEU A 17 19.63 42.60 -11.63
C LEU A 17 18.15 42.29 -11.43
N GLU A 18 17.24 43.09 -12.01
CA GLU A 18 15.80 42.84 -11.99
C GLU A 18 15.44 41.55 -12.71
N HIS A 19 16.02 41.32 -13.89
CA HIS A 19 15.85 40.08 -14.63
C HIS A 19 16.37 38.88 -13.83
N LYS A 20 17.58 39.00 -13.27
CA LYS A 20 18.17 37.94 -12.44
C LYS A 20 17.27 37.62 -11.23
N LYS A 21 16.79 38.65 -10.53
CA LYS A 21 15.87 38.51 -9.40
C LYS A 21 14.57 37.81 -9.82
N ALA A 22 14.00 38.16 -10.98
CA ALA A 22 12.78 37.54 -11.47
C ALA A 22 12.97 36.03 -11.73
N VAL A 23 14.07 35.65 -12.37
CA VAL A 23 14.42 34.25 -12.63
C VAL A 23 14.65 33.47 -11.33
N GLU A 24 15.42 34.04 -10.39
CA GLU A 24 15.68 33.40 -9.09
C GLU A 24 14.38 33.21 -8.29
N LEU A 25 13.48 34.18 -8.32
CA LEU A 25 12.21 34.11 -7.60
C LEU A 25 11.27 33.05 -8.23
N GLN A 26 11.28 32.91 -9.55
CA GLN A 26 10.56 31.85 -10.24
C GLN A 26 11.10 30.46 -9.86
N ALA A 27 12.43 30.28 -9.87
CA ALA A 27 13.06 29.03 -9.45
C ALA A 27 12.74 28.68 -7.99
N LEU A 28 12.78 29.68 -7.10
CA LEU A 28 12.42 29.51 -5.69
C LEU A 28 10.96 29.08 -5.52
N ARG A 29 10.03 29.68 -6.27
CA ARG A 29 8.60 29.30 -6.26
C ARG A 29 8.41 27.85 -6.69
N GLN A 30 9.13 27.41 -7.72
CA GLN A 30 9.08 26.01 -8.18
C GLN A 30 9.60 25.05 -7.11
N GLN A 31 10.77 25.34 -6.52
CA GLN A 31 11.33 24.51 -5.45
C GLN A 31 10.44 24.49 -4.21
N TYR A 32 9.86 25.63 -3.83
CA TYR A 32 8.92 25.72 -2.73
C TYR A 32 7.74 24.77 -2.90
N ASN A 33 7.13 24.74 -4.10
CA ASN A 33 5.99 23.86 -4.33
C ASN A 33 6.38 22.38 -4.27
N VAL A 34 7.55 22.01 -4.81
CA VAL A 34 8.07 20.63 -4.72
C VAL A 34 8.32 20.23 -3.27
N VAL A 35 8.98 21.09 -2.49
CA VAL A 35 9.23 20.83 -1.07
C VAL A 35 7.92 20.73 -0.31
N TYR A 36 6.99 21.68 -0.52
CA TYR A 36 5.67 21.69 0.11
C TYR A 36 4.90 20.42 -0.17
N GLU A 37 4.84 19.97 -1.43
CA GLU A 37 4.21 18.69 -1.78
C GLU A 37 4.96 17.50 -1.16
N SER A 38 6.29 17.51 -1.11
CA SER A 38 7.06 16.39 -0.55
C SER A 38 6.88 16.20 0.96
N VAL A 39 6.69 17.30 1.71
CA VAL A 39 6.49 17.25 3.16
C VAL A 39 5.04 16.98 3.55
N LYS A 40 4.10 16.97 2.59
CA LYS A 40 2.71 16.58 2.89
C LYS A 40 2.70 15.13 3.39
N PRO A 41 2.08 14.86 4.55
CA PRO A 41 2.03 13.52 5.14
C PRO A 41 1.53 12.45 4.16
N LEU A 42 0.58 12.80 3.29
CA LEU A 42 0.07 11.91 2.25
C LEU A 42 1.15 11.42 1.28
N ASN A 43 2.06 12.30 0.84
CA ASN A 43 3.14 11.94 -0.08
C ASN A 43 4.26 11.17 0.63
N ILE A 44 4.49 11.43 1.92
CA ILE A 44 5.41 10.65 2.76
C ILE A 44 4.88 9.22 2.94
N VAL A 45 3.61 9.05 3.27
CA VAL A 45 2.99 7.72 3.40
C VAL A 45 2.99 6.99 2.06
N LYS A 46 2.62 7.68 0.97
CA LYS A 46 2.63 7.09 -0.38
C LYS A 46 4.01 6.60 -0.78
N SER A 47 5.05 7.43 -0.61
CA SER A 47 6.42 7.05 -0.95
C SER A 47 6.96 5.93 -0.05
N ALA A 48 6.66 5.95 1.25
CA ALA A 48 7.00 4.84 2.15
C ALA A 48 6.32 3.53 1.71
N LEU A 49 5.03 3.58 1.34
CA LEU A 49 4.28 2.41 0.93
C LEU A 49 4.74 1.87 -0.43
N ASP A 50 5.00 2.73 -1.41
CA ASP A 50 5.55 2.32 -2.72
C ASP A 50 6.92 1.65 -2.56
N ASN A 51 7.80 2.18 -1.71
CA ASN A 51 9.11 1.57 -1.42
C ASN A 51 8.97 0.20 -0.73
N VAL A 52 8.01 0.08 0.18
CA VAL A 52 7.69 -1.15 0.92
C VAL A 52 7.10 -2.22 -0.01
N ILE A 53 6.22 -1.86 -0.93
CA ILE A 53 5.56 -2.81 -1.86
C ILE A 53 6.46 -3.18 -3.05
N SER A 54 7.38 -2.31 -3.46
CA SER A 54 8.30 -2.56 -4.58
C SER A 54 9.41 -3.56 -4.26
N SER A 55 9.59 -3.89 -2.98
CA SER A 55 10.51 -4.94 -2.54
C SER A 55 9.99 -6.34 -2.95
N PRO A 56 10.75 -7.14 -3.72
CA PRO A 56 10.35 -8.49 -4.14
C PRO A 56 10.02 -9.41 -2.95
N ASP A 57 10.81 -9.31 -1.87
CA ASP A 57 10.62 -10.10 -0.65
C ASP A 57 9.33 -9.74 0.08
N LEU A 58 9.01 -8.44 0.16
CA LEU A 58 7.80 -7.99 0.82
C LEU A 58 6.54 -8.35 0.03
N LYS A 59 6.58 -8.25 -1.30
CA LYS A 59 5.48 -8.70 -2.15
C LYS A 59 5.15 -10.18 -1.91
N HIS A 60 6.17 -11.04 -1.81
CA HIS A 60 5.97 -12.44 -1.51
C HIS A 60 5.40 -12.66 -0.09
N ASN A 61 5.93 -11.95 0.91
CA ASN A 61 5.45 -12.04 2.29
C ASN A 61 4.00 -11.54 2.48
N ILE A 62 3.61 -10.46 1.81
CA ILE A 62 2.23 -9.94 1.83
C ILE A 62 1.28 -10.93 1.16
N LEU A 63 1.64 -11.49 0.00
CA LEU A 63 0.84 -12.53 -0.66
C LEU A 63 0.67 -13.75 0.24
N ASN A 64 1.75 -14.24 0.85
CA ASN A 64 1.70 -15.39 1.76
C ASN A 64 0.85 -15.08 3.00
N THR A 65 0.91 -13.85 3.52
CA THR A 65 0.09 -13.40 4.66
C THR A 65 -1.38 -13.33 4.29
N VAL A 66 -1.73 -12.76 3.13
CA VAL A 66 -3.12 -12.73 2.63
C VAL A 66 -3.66 -14.13 2.44
N VAL A 67 -2.87 -15.03 1.84
CA VAL A 67 -3.24 -16.44 1.66
C VAL A 67 -3.38 -17.14 3.02
N GLY A 68 -2.48 -16.90 3.97
CA GLY A 68 -2.53 -17.42 5.34
C GLY A 68 -3.76 -16.92 6.12
N LEU A 69 -4.11 -15.65 5.98
CA LEU A 69 -5.30 -15.06 6.60
C LEU A 69 -6.60 -15.56 5.95
N ALA A 70 -6.64 -15.64 4.62
CA ALA A 70 -7.80 -16.15 3.89
C ALA A 70 -8.02 -17.64 4.20
N SER A 71 -6.97 -18.45 4.13
CA SER A 71 -7.03 -19.86 4.49
C SER A 71 -7.35 -20.06 5.97
N GLY A 72 -6.77 -19.26 6.87
CA GLY A 72 -7.08 -19.27 8.30
C GLY A 72 -8.52 -18.86 8.60
N PHE A 73 -9.07 -17.89 7.87
CA PHE A 73 -10.47 -17.47 7.98
C PHE A 73 -11.43 -18.53 7.46
N ILE A 74 -11.15 -19.11 6.29
CA ILE A 74 -11.92 -20.24 5.75
C ILE A 74 -11.87 -21.43 6.71
N SER A 75 -10.68 -21.78 7.20
CA SER A 75 -10.46 -22.84 8.17
C SER A 75 -11.24 -22.57 9.47
N LYS A 76 -11.15 -21.36 10.04
CA LYS A 76 -11.91 -20.97 11.23
C LYS A 76 -13.42 -21.02 10.97
N LYS A 77 -13.88 -20.61 9.79
CA LYS A 77 -15.30 -20.66 9.41
C LYS A 77 -15.81 -22.10 9.27
N LEU A 78 -14.98 -23.02 8.76
CA LEU A 78 -15.30 -24.44 8.64
C LEU A 78 -15.23 -25.19 9.99
N LEU A 79 -14.23 -24.88 10.82
CA LEU A 79 -13.92 -25.62 12.05
C LEU A 79 -14.61 -25.04 13.31
N VAL A 80 -14.59 -23.72 13.48
CA VAL A 80 -14.90 -23.03 14.77
C VAL A 80 -16.19 -22.21 14.71
N GLY A 81 -16.71 -21.85 13.53
CA GLY A 81 -17.94 -21.07 13.40
C GLY A 81 -19.16 -21.78 14.00
N SER A 82 -19.69 -21.25 15.09
CA SER A 82 -20.95 -21.70 15.70
C SER A 82 -22.12 -21.45 14.73
N THR A 83 -23.06 -22.40 14.74
CA THR A 83 -24.41 -22.40 14.15
C THR A 83 -24.58 -23.13 12.78
N LYS A 84 -25.30 -24.26 12.84
CA LYS A 84 -25.99 -24.96 11.73
C LYS A 84 -25.14 -25.38 10.50
N ASN A 85 -23.91 -25.86 10.68
CA ASN A 85 -23.02 -26.17 9.54
C ASN A 85 -23.22 -27.60 8.98
N PRO A 86 -23.71 -27.78 7.73
CA PRO A 86 -24.05 -29.07 7.13
C PRO A 86 -22.88 -30.04 7.00
N LEU A 87 -21.63 -29.56 6.97
CA LEU A 87 -20.43 -30.41 6.91
C LEU A 87 -20.20 -31.26 8.17
N LYS A 88 -20.41 -30.70 9.37
CA LYS A 88 -20.36 -31.49 10.61
C LYS A 88 -21.52 -32.48 10.67
N THR A 89 -22.69 -32.09 10.16
CA THR A 89 -23.83 -33.01 9.99
C THR A 89 -23.49 -34.14 9.03
N ILE A 90 -22.92 -33.85 7.84
CA ILE A 90 -22.53 -34.86 6.85
C ILE A 90 -21.50 -35.84 7.44
N LEU A 91 -20.44 -35.32 8.08
CA LEU A 91 -19.42 -36.17 8.69
C LEU A 91 -20.00 -37.02 9.83
N GLY A 92 -20.86 -36.43 10.68
CA GLY A 92 -21.59 -37.16 11.72
C GLY A 92 -22.51 -38.24 11.15
N THR A 93 -23.26 -37.95 10.08
CA THR A 93 -24.15 -38.90 9.40
C THR A 93 -23.38 -40.03 8.73
N VAL A 94 -22.24 -39.76 8.09
CA VAL A 94 -21.38 -40.79 7.48
C VAL A 94 -20.77 -41.69 8.56
N LEU A 95 -20.28 -41.11 9.65
CA LEU A 95 -19.78 -41.87 10.80
C LEU A 95 -20.88 -42.74 11.42
N GLN A 96 -22.05 -42.17 11.65
CA GLN A 96 -23.21 -42.90 12.18
C GLN A 96 -23.61 -44.04 11.25
N PHE A 97 -23.69 -43.79 9.93
CA PHE A 97 -23.99 -44.82 8.95
C PHE A 97 -22.94 -45.94 8.92
N ALA A 98 -21.65 -45.60 9.00
CA ALA A 98 -20.58 -46.59 9.03
C ALA A 98 -20.65 -47.48 10.29
N VAL A 99 -20.83 -46.86 11.47
CA VAL A 99 -20.95 -47.59 12.74
C VAL A 99 -22.23 -48.43 12.76
N THR A 100 -23.37 -47.89 12.34
CA THR A 100 -24.64 -48.62 12.29
C THR A 100 -24.57 -49.80 11.34
N ASN A 101 -23.98 -49.66 10.14
CA ASN A 101 -23.79 -50.80 9.24
C ASN A 101 -22.85 -51.86 9.83
N PHE A 102 -21.79 -51.43 10.53
CA PHE A 102 -20.85 -52.37 11.14
C PHE A 102 -21.49 -53.14 12.31
N VAL A 103 -22.33 -52.49 13.12
CA VAL A 103 -23.04 -53.11 14.24
C VAL A 103 -24.22 -53.95 13.77
N ALA A 104 -25.02 -53.46 12.82
CA ALA A 104 -26.14 -54.21 12.24
C ALA A 104 -25.67 -55.52 11.60
N LYS A 105 -24.55 -55.48 10.86
CA LYS A 105 -23.94 -56.68 10.26
C LYS A 105 -23.38 -57.68 11.29
N ARG A 106 -23.28 -57.30 12.57
CA ARG A 106 -22.90 -58.17 13.69
C ARG A 106 -24.09 -58.59 14.57
N SER A 107 -25.27 -58.01 14.37
CA SER A 107 -26.46 -58.25 15.20
C SER A 107 -27.45 -59.25 14.58
N ASP A 108 -27.17 -59.77 13.38
CA ASP A 108 -27.94 -60.83 12.70
C ASP A 108 -27.37 -62.25 12.96
N ILE A 109 -26.85 -62.50 14.17
CA ILE A 109 -26.50 -63.85 14.68
C ILE A 109 -27.37 -64.14 15.90
#